data_AF-A0A0R1ZA87-F1
#
_entry.id   AF-A0A0R1ZA87-F1
#
_cell.length_a   1.000
_cell.length_b   1.000
_cell.length_c   1.000
_cell.angle_alpha   90.00
_cell.angle_beta   90.00
_cell.angle_gamma   90.00
#
_symmetry.space_group_name_H-M   'P 1'
#
loop_
_entity.id
_entity.type
_entity.pdbx_description
1 polymer ?
#
loop_
_entity_poly.entity_id
_entity_poly.type
_entity_poly.pdbx_seq_one_letter_code
_entity_poly.pdbx_strand_id
1 'polypeptide(L)'
;MPLLTFNRSSLAQSVFRIISLLIIWMLFANVSFNQFFLNPQLRQLTLIGLILAVLLNEVSSPIKTFSVIAVSDVLLVILLGFLYFKTASVNIWLILIDFLLANVLLLSKFIDEPHCRWIIYGFISGTGLVFLFNLSYHHYFSLVSLMYITLMIFANIFFSYYAFMKKGSQFSMIVICVLILLLCLTLEISFFKLLLITIVLAFYIFFESKVNQRNHEKRANVSRISFLLFSMFVVL
;
A
#
# COMPACT_ATOMS: atom_id res chain seq x y z
N MET A 1 -0.18 15.81 -34.42
CA MET A 1 -0.51 14.77 -33.41
C MET A 1 0.74 13.94 -33.18
N PRO A 2 1.43 14.05 -32.03
CA PRO A 2 2.51 13.13 -31.73
C PRO A 2 1.90 11.77 -31.37
N LEU A 3 2.39 10.73 -32.05
CA LEU A 3 2.08 9.33 -31.78
C LEU A 3 2.42 9.02 -30.31
N LEU A 4 1.43 8.56 -29.54
CA LEU A 4 1.63 7.99 -28.20
C LEU A 4 2.53 6.75 -28.32
N THR A 5 3.85 6.93 -28.26
CA THR A 5 4.78 5.82 -28.07
C THR A 5 4.63 5.34 -26.64
N PHE A 6 3.65 4.45 -26.42
CA PHE A 6 3.52 3.70 -25.17
C PHE A 6 4.81 2.94 -24.93
N ASN A 7 5.64 3.45 -24.03
CA ASN A 7 6.85 2.76 -23.62
C ASN A 7 6.43 1.51 -22.83
N ARG A 8 6.35 0.35 -23.50
CA ARG A 8 5.86 -0.92 -22.92
C ARG A 8 6.51 -1.26 -21.58
N SER A 9 7.77 -0.88 -21.39
CA SER A 9 8.50 -1.06 -20.13
C SER A 9 7.88 -0.29 -18.96
N SER A 10 7.43 0.95 -19.18
CA SER A 10 6.80 1.79 -18.15
C SER A 10 5.41 1.28 -17.75
N LEU A 11 4.64 0.77 -18.72
CA LEU A 11 3.32 0.20 -18.46
C LEU A 11 3.43 -1.12 -17.67
N ALA A 12 4.36 -1.99 -18.06
CA ALA A 12 4.63 -3.24 -17.33
C ALA A 12 5.06 -2.97 -15.88
N GLN A 13 5.89 -1.95 -15.64
CA GLN A 13 6.29 -1.54 -14.30
C GLN A 13 5.11 -1.00 -13.48
N SER A 14 4.25 -0.17 -14.07
CA SER A 14 3.05 0.33 -13.40
C SER A 14 2.10 -0.80 -13.01
N VAL A 15 1.82 -1.72 -13.95
CA VAL A 15 0.98 -2.91 -13.71
C VAL A 15 1.57 -3.76 -12.58
N PHE A 16 2.89 -4.00 -12.59
CA PHE A 16 3.56 -4.71 -11.51
C PHE A 16 3.36 -4.03 -10.14
N ARG A 17 3.49 -2.70 -10.06
CA ARG A 17 3.29 -1.94 -8.82
C ARG A 17 1.85 -2.04 -8.29
N ILE A 18 0.87 -1.97 -9.19
CA ILE A 18 -0.55 -2.07 -8.83
C ILE A 18 -0.88 -3.47 -8.32
N ILE A 19 -0.49 -4.51 -9.07
CA ILE A 19 -0.76 -5.91 -8.71
C ILE A 19 -0.02 -6.29 -7.42
N SER A 20 1.25 -5.92 -7.28
CA SER A 20 2.01 -6.21 -6.05
C SER A 20 1.40 -5.53 -4.83
N LEU A 21 0.92 -4.28 -4.96
CA LEU A 21 0.23 -3.59 -3.87
C LEU A 21 -1.05 -4.34 -3.44
N LEU A 22 -1.86 -4.79 -4.40
CA LEU A 22 -3.05 -5.57 -4.12
C LEU A 22 -2.72 -6.92 -3.43
N ILE A 23 -1.68 -7.61 -3.89
CA ILE A 23 -1.21 -8.87 -3.28
C ILE A 23 -0.76 -8.64 -1.84
N ILE A 24 -0.02 -7.56 -1.58
CA ILE A 24 0.40 -7.19 -0.22
C ILE A 24 -0.83 -7.04 0.69
N TRP A 25 -1.87 -6.34 0.22
CA TRP A 25 -3.11 -6.19 0.99
C TRP A 25 -3.78 -7.54 1.26
N MET A 26 -3.85 -8.42 0.25
CA MET A 26 -4.40 -9.76 0.43
C MET A 26 -3.61 -10.61 1.44
N LEU A 27 -2.27 -10.49 1.47
CA LEU A 27 -1.44 -11.16 2.47
C LEU A 27 -1.76 -10.66 3.87
N PHE A 28 -1.77 -9.34 4.09
CA PHE A 28 -2.06 -8.76 5.41
C PHE A 28 -3.50 -8.99 5.90
N ALA A 29 -4.43 -9.31 5.00
CA ALA A 29 -5.79 -9.66 5.38
C ALA A 29 -5.89 -11.00 6.09
N ASN A 30 -4.87 -11.86 6.05
CA ASN A 30 -4.87 -13.18 6.66
C ASN A 30 -6.12 -14.01 6.28
N VAL A 31 -6.47 -13.96 5.00
CA VAL A 31 -7.55 -14.73 4.38
C VAL A 31 -6.94 -15.65 3.33
N SER A 32 -7.43 -16.88 3.22
CA SER A 32 -6.94 -17.82 2.20
C SER A 32 -7.10 -17.24 0.79
N PHE A 33 -6.03 -17.28 -0.02
CA PHE A 33 -5.98 -16.56 -1.30
C PHE A 33 -7.15 -16.90 -2.26
N ASN A 34 -7.60 -18.17 -2.27
CA ASN A 34 -8.71 -18.60 -3.11
C ASN A 34 -10.05 -17.91 -2.76
N GLN A 35 -10.23 -17.47 -1.52
CA GLN A 35 -11.46 -16.84 -1.06
C GLN A 35 -11.68 -15.46 -1.69
N PHE A 36 -10.63 -14.75 -2.10
CA PHE A 36 -10.75 -13.48 -2.81
C PHE A 36 -11.45 -13.61 -4.17
N PHE A 37 -11.44 -14.80 -4.76
CA PHE A 37 -12.08 -15.08 -6.06
C PHE A 37 -13.43 -15.80 -5.92
N LEU A 38 -13.56 -16.64 -4.89
CA LEU A 38 -14.76 -17.45 -4.66
C LEU A 38 -15.84 -16.70 -3.88
N ASN A 39 -15.47 -15.89 -2.88
CA ASN A 39 -16.43 -15.15 -2.06
C ASN A 39 -16.88 -13.87 -2.80
N PRO A 40 -18.18 -13.69 -3.08
CA PRO A 40 -18.68 -12.52 -3.83
C PRO A 40 -18.34 -11.17 -3.17
N GLN A 41 -18.35 -11.10 -1.83
CA GLN A 41 -18.04 -9.87 -1.10
C GLN A 41 -16.55 -9.54 -1.19
N LEU A 42 -15.67 -10.52 -0.95
CA LEU A 42 -14.22 -10.33 -1.08
C LEU A 42 -13.82 -10.00 -2.52
N ARG A 43 -14.49 -10.59 -3.51
CA ARG A 43 -14.27 -10.26 -4.92
C ARG A 43 -14.64 -8.82 -5.24
N GLN A 44 -15.76 -8.32 -4.74
CA GLN A 44 -16.14 -6.91 -4.91
C GLN A 44 -15.14 -5.97 -4.23
N LEU A 45 -14.72 -6.28 -3.01
CA LEU A 45 -13.68 -5.51 -2.30
C LEU A 45 -12.33 -5.56 -3.03
N THR A 46 -11.99 -6.69 -3.65
CA THR A 46 -10.77 -6.84 -4.47
C THR A 46 -10.81 -5.94 -5.70
N LEU A 47 -11.97 -5.79 -6.36
CA LEU A 47 -12.14 -4.86 -7.48
C LEU A 47 -11.99 -3.40 -7.04
N ILE A 48 -12.58 -3.03 -5.90
CA ILE A 48 -12.40 -1.70 -5.31
C ILE A 48 -10.92 -1.48 -4.99
N GLY A 49 -10.26 -2.47 -4.39
CA GLY A 49 -8.85 -2.41 -4.08
C GLY A 49 -7.96 -2.26 -5.29
N LEU A 50 -8.29 -2.92 -6.41
CA LEU A 50 -7.53 -2.75 -7.63
C LEU A 50 -7.57 -1.29 -8.11
N ILE A 51 -8.71 -0.63 -8.07
CA ILE A 51 -8.83 0.78 -8.47
C ILE A 51 -8.17 1.71 -7.45
N LEU A 52 -8.30 1.42 -6.15
CA LEU A 52 -7.58 2.16 -5.11
C LEU A 52 -6.05 2.04 -5.27
N ALA A 53 -5.56 0.86 -5.66
CA ALA A 53 -4.14 0.62 -5.92
C ALA A 53 -3.65 1.40 -7.15
N VAL A 54 -4.47 1.56 -8.19
CA VAL A 54 -4.19 2.45 -9.34
C VAL A 54 -4.03 3.89 -8.85
N LEU A 55 -4.98 4.39 -8.06
CA LEU A 55 -4.95 5.76 -7.52
C LEU A 55 -3.71 5.99 -6.63
N LEU A 56 -3.40 5.05 -5.74
CA LEU A 56 -2.23 5.15 -4.85
C LEU A 56 -0.89 5.03 -5.62
N ASN A 57 -0.86 4.28 -6.71
CA ASN A 57 0.30 4.27 -7.61
C ASN A 57 0.51 5.65 -8.23
N GLU A 58 -0.57 6.32 -8.67
CA GLU A 58 -0.51 7.73 -9.12
C GLU A 58 -0.06 8.65 -7.98
N VAL A 59 -0.52 8.48 -6.73
CA VAL A 59 -0.07 9.27 -5.56
C VAL A 59 1.45 9.17 -5.36
N SER A 60 2.03 7.97 -5.55
CA SER A 60 3.47 7.74 -5.41
C SER A 60 4.31 8.14 -6.64
N SER A 61 3.68 8.37 -7.80
CA SER A 61 4.38 8.71 -9.04
C SER A 61 4.84 10.19 -9.06
N PRO A 62 6.02 10.51 -9.62
CA PRO A 62 6.48 11.89 -9.78
C PRO A 62 5.69 12.62 -10.88
N ILE A 63 5.15 11.88 -11.85
CA ILE A 63 4.36 12.41 -12.97
C ILE A 63 2.94 11.90 -12.79
N LYS A 64 1.99 12.83 -12.66
CA LYS A 64 0.57 12.52 -12.47
C LYS A 64 -0.14 12.46 -13.82
N THR A 65 -0.90 11.40 -14.04
CA THR A 65 -1.72 11.26 -15.24
C THR A 65 -3.17 11.59 -14.91
N PHE A 66 -3.60 12.82 -15.23
CA PHE A 66 -4.93 13.31 -14.86
C PHE A 66 -6.08 12.41 -15.38
N SER A 67 -5.95 11.85 -16.58
CA SER A 67 -6.95 10.92 -17.13
C SER A 67 -7.07 9.63 -16.31
N VAL A 68 -5.95 9.08 -15.83
CA VAL A 68 -5.94 7.88 -14.97
C VAL A 68 -6.61 8.20 -13.63
N ILE A 69 -6.30 9.36 -13.04
CA ILE A 69 -6.90 9.82 -11.78
C ILE A 69 -8.41 9.98 -11.95
N ALA A 70 -8.87 10.75 -12.94
CA ALA A 70 -10.30 11.02 -13.16
C ALA A 70 -11.11 9.74 -13.44
N VAL A 71 -10.58 8.83 -14.27
CA VAL A 71 -11.23 7.54 -14.53
C VAL A 71 -11.27 6.68 -13.26
N SER A 72 -10.19 6.64 -12.47
CA SER A 72 -10.16 5.89 -11.21
C SER A 72 -11.16 6.45 -10.21
N ASP A 73 -11.24 7.78 -10.05
CA ASP A 73 -12.17 8.43 -9.15
C ASP A 73 -13.62 8.11 -9.50
N VAL A 74 -14.00 8.24 -10.78
CA VAL A 74 -15.36 7.92 -11.25
C VAL A 74 -15.68 6.45 -10.99
N LEU A 75 -14.79 5.53 -11.34
CA LEU A 75 -15.00 4.11 -11.12
C LEU A 75 -15.13 3.77 -9.64
N LEU A 76 -14.30 4.37 -8.79
CA LEU A 76 -14.29 4.13 -7.36
C LEU A 76 -15.58 4.67 -6.71
N VAL A 77 -16.07 5.85 -7.10
CA VAL A 77 -17.35 6.39 -6.65
C VAL A 77 -18.52 5.48 -7.04
N ILE A 78 -18.55 4.99 -8.29
CA ILE A 78 -19.60 4.06 -8.75
C ILE A 78 -19.58 2.77 -7.91
N LEU A 79 -18.40 2.18 -7.71
CA LEU A 79 -18.27 0.93 -6.95
C LEU A 79 -18.58 1.10 -5.47
N LEU A 80 -18.19 2.23 -4.86
CA LEU A 80 -18.57 2.57 -3.48
C LEU A 80 -20.08 2.78 -3.35
N GLY A 81 -20.71 3.46 -4.30
CA GLY A 81 -22.16 3.60 -4.36
C GLY A 81 -22.84 2.23 -4.40
N PHE A 82 -22.34 1.31 -5.22
CA PHE A 82 -22.87 -0.05 -5.27
C PHE A 82 -22.63 -0.86 -3.98
N LEU A 83 -21.49 -0.66 -3.30
CA LEU A 83 -21.22 -1.27 -2.00
C LEU A 83 -22.17 -0.73 -0.92
N TYR A 84 -22.51 0.56 -0.97
CA TYR A 84 -23.44 1.24 -0.05
C TYR A 84 -24.84 0.64 -0.04
N PHE A 85 -25.36 0.24 -1.18
CA PHE A 85 -26.66 -0.43 -1.24
C PHE A 85 -26.62 -1.90 -0.78
N LYS A 86 -25.44 -2.50 -0.58
CA LYS A 86 -25.29 -3.94 -0.33
C LYS A 86 -24.72 -4.31 1.03
N THR A 87 -24.14 -3.37 1.77
CA THR A 87 -23.43 -3.64 3.03
C THR A 87 -23.76 -2.63 4.12
N ALA A 88 -23.49 -2.97 5.38
CA ALA A 88 -23.67 -2.04 6.50
C ALA A 88 -22.81 -0.77 6.30
N SER A 89 -23.44 0.40 6.47
CA SER A 89 -22.91 1.72 6.10
C SER A 89 -21.55 2.06 6.73
N VAL A 90 -21.27 1.56 7.93
CA VAL A 90 -20.04 1.84 8.70
C VAL A 90 -18.77 1.39 7.95
N ASN A 91 -18.87 0.31 7.18
CA ASN A 91 -17.74 -0.29 6.47
C ASN A 91 -17.24 0.56 5.30
N ILE A 92 -18.10 1.38 4.71
CA ILE A 92 -17.79 2.17 3.50
C ILE A 92 -16.99 3.41 3.86
N TRP A 93 -17.17 3.94 5.06
CA TRP A 93 -16.49 5.14 5.52
C TRP A 93 -14.97 4.97 5.54
N LEU A 94 -14.45 3.79 5.86
CA LEU A 94 -13.01 3.54 5.86
C LEU A 94 -12.42 3.68 4.46
N ILE A 95 -13.03 3.07 3.43
CA ILE A 95 -12.56 3.21 2.05
C ILE A 95 -12.76 4.65 1.56
N LEU A 96 -13.84 5.31 1.98
CA LEU A 96 -14.10 6.69 1.59
C LEU A 96 -13.08 7.66 2.19
N ILE A 97 -12.63 7.43 3.43
CA ILE A 97 -11.54 8.18 4.05
C ILE A 97 -10.22 7.95 3.29
N ASP A 98 -9.88 6.69 2.99
CA ASP A 98 -8.69 6.35 2.20
C ASP A 98 -8.71 7.05 0.83
N PHE A 99 -9.86 7.04 0.16
CA PHE A 99 -10.09 7.67 -1.13
C PHE A 99 -9.96 9.20 -1.09
N LEU A 100 -10.61 9.86 -0.13
CA LEU A 100 -10.53 11.31 0.02
C LEU A 100 -9.11 11.76 0.31
N LEU A 101 -8.43 11.10 1.25
CA LEU A 101 -7.05 11.43 1.60
C LEU A 101 -6.07 11.15 0.45
N ALA A 102 -6.28 10.10 -0.34
CA ALA A 102 -5.48 9.86 -1.54
C ALA A 102 -5.60 11.03 -2.54
N ASN A 103 -6.82 11.54 -2.72
CA ASN A 103 -7.07 12.72 -3.56
C ASN A 103 -6.46 14.00 -2.97
N VAL A 104 -6.52 14.20 -1.66
CA VAL A 104 -5.81 15.30 -0.99
C VAL A 104 -4.30 15.21 -1.23
N LEU A 105 -3.70 14.02 -1.19
CA LEU A 105 -2.27 13.83 -1.47
C LEU A 105 -1.87 14.05 -2.94
N LEU A 106 -2.81 13.89 -3.88
CA LEU A 106 -2.63 14.24 -5.29
C LEU A 106 -2.64 15.76 -5.50
N LEU A 107 -3.44 16.47 -4.72
CA LEU A 107 -3.53 17.93 -4.73
C LEU A 107 -2.39 18.51 -3.87
N SER A 108 -1.19 18.55 -4.45
CA SER A 108 0.06 18.91 -3.77
C SER A 108 0.05 20.20 -2.94
N LYS A 109 -0.90 21.11 -3.17
CA LYS A 109 -1.03 22.41 -2.49
C LYS A 109 -1.68 22.33 -1.10
N PHE A 110 -2.33 21.23 -0.73
CA PHE A 110 -3.01 21.12 0.57
C PHE A 110 -2.08 20.67 1.70
N ILE A 111 -1.06 19.87 1.38
CA ILE A 111 -0.10 19.33 2.33
C ILE A 111 1.29 19.43 1.70
N ASP A 112 2.01 20.51 2.01
CA ASP A 112 3.34 20.75 1.44
C ASP A 112 4.45 20.00 2.20
N GLU A 113 4.20 19.59 3.46
CA GLU A 113 5.21 18.95 4.30
C GLU A 113 5.42 17.46 3.91
N PRO A 114 6.64 17.05 3.51
CA PRO A 114 6.90 15.69 3.02
C PRO A 114 6.69 14.61 4.09
N HIS A 115 7.03 14.89 5.35
CA HIS A 115 6.83 13.96 6.47
C HIS A 115 5.35 13.67 6.70
N CYS A 116 4.51 14.72 6.67
CA CYS A 116 3.07 14.58 6.84
C CYS A 116 2.46 13.74 5.70
N ARG A 117 2.80 14.05 4.44
CA ARG A 117 2.36 13.27 3.27
C ARG A 117 2.76 11.80 3.36
N TRP A 118 3.99 11.55 3.82
CA TRP A 118 4.55 10.22 3.97
C TRP A 118 3.79 9.38 5.00
N ILE A 119 3.48 9.98 6.16
CA ILE A 119 2.70 9.33 7.22
C ILE A 119 1.26 9.07 6.75
N ILE A 120 0.61 10.07 6.15
CA ILE A 120 -0.76 9.92 5.63
C ILE A 120 -0.82 8.79 4.61
N TYR A 121 0.13 8.75 3.66
CA TYR A 121 0.22 7.65 2.70
C TYR A 121 0.33 6.29 3.39
N GLY A 122 1.10 6.20 4.47
CA GLY A 122 1.21 5.02 5.32
C GLY A 122 -0.13 4.48 5.82
N PHE A 123 -0.97 5.38 6.35
CA PHE A 123 -2.29 5.05 6.86
C PHE A 123 -3.27 4.67 5.76
N ILE A 124 -3.28 5.37 4.63
CA ILE A 124 -4.34 5.19 3.63
C ILE A 124 -4.02 4.11 2.59
N SER A 125 -2.81 3.55 2.62
CA SER A 125 -2.38 2.56 1.63
C SER A 125 -2.93 1.17 1.96
N GLY A 126 -4.25 1.01 1.82
CA GLY A 126 -4.96 -0.26 1.87
C GLY A 126 -5.37 -0.75 3.26
N THR A 127 -5.17 0.03 4.31
CA THR A 127 -5.49 -0.40 5.69
C THR A 127 -6.98 -0.60 5.90
N GLY A 128 -7.82 0.35 5.43
CA GLY A 128 -9.27 0.23 5.47
C GLY A 128 -9.76 -0.99 4.67
N LEU A 129 -9.10 -1.27 3.55
CA LEU A 129 -9.43 -2.41 2.71
C LEU A 129 -9.05 -3.76 3.34
N VAL A 130 -7.88 -3.86 3.96
CA VAL A 130 -7.43 -5.04 4.71
C VAL A 130 -8.32 -5.30 5.93
N PHE A 131 -8.76 -4.24 6.60
CA PHE A 131 -9.74 -4.32 7.66
C PHE A 131 -11.06 -4.93 7.17
N LEU A 132 -11.56 -4.47 6.02
CA LEU A 132 -12.81 -4.97 5.44
C LEU A 132 -12.71 -6.40 4.92
N PHE A 133 -11.55 -6.81 4.39
CA PHE A 133 -11.32 -8.20 4.04
C PHE A 133 -11.43 -9.11 5.26
N ASN A 134 -10.79 -8.73 6.37
CA ASN A 134 -10.89 -9.47 7.63
C ASN A 134 -12.34 -9.55 8.11
N LEU A 135 -13.04 -8.40 8.19
CA LEU A 135 -14.39 -8.32 8.73
C LEU A 135 -15.41 -9.08 7.88
N SER A 136 -15.27 -9.03 6.55
CA SER A 136 -16.18 -9.72 5.62
C SER A 136 -15.98 -11.23 5.62
N TYR A 137 -14.78 -11.72 5.97
CA TYR A 137 -14.47 -13.15 5.97
C TYR A 137 -14.64 -13.81 7.34
N HIS A 138 -14.08 -13.20 8.39
CA HIS A 138 -14.07 -13.78 9.73
C HIS A 138 -15.29 -13.41 10.57
N HIS A 139 -16.06 -12.38 10.18
CA HIS A 139 -17.21 -11.82 10.93
C HIS A 139 -16.90 -11.30 12.34
N TYR A 140 -15.63 -11.32 12.78
CA TYR A 140 -15.12 -10.67 13.99
C TYR A 140 -13.73 -10.10 13.72
N PHE A 141 -13.29 -9.17 14.57
CA PHE A 141 -11.99 -8.52 14.44
C PHE A 141 -11.08 -8.90 15.62
N SER A 142 -10.00 -9.62 15.33
CA SER A 142 -9.07 -10.10 16.36
C SER A 142 -7.98 -9.06 16.69
N LEU A 143 -7.44 -9.13 17.90
CA LEU A 143 -6.28 -8.30 18.29
C LEU A 143 -5.07 -8.58 17.40
N VAL A 144 -4.90 -9.83 16.96
CA VAL A 144 -3.85 -10.24 16.01
C VAL A 144 -4.05 -9.54 14.66
N SER A 145 -5.27 -9.48 14.13
CA SER A 145 -5.59 -8.73 12.90
C SER A 145 -5.27 -7.24 13.02
N LEU A 146 -5.51 -6.64 14.20
CA LEU A 146 -5.15 -5.25 14.47
C LEU A 146 -3.63 -5.03 14.45
N MET A 147 -2.87 -5.96 15.03
CA MET A 147 -1.41 -5.92 15.01
C MET A 147 -0.85 -6.06 13.60
N TYR A 148 -1.42 -6.93 12.76
CA TYR A 148 -1.05 -7.03 11.35
C TYR A 148 -1.36 -5.75 10.57
N ILE A 149 -2.51 -5.11 10.79
CA ILE A 149 -2.82 -3.80 10.19
C ILE A 149 -1.85 -2.71 10.68
N THR A 150 -1.50 -2.72 11.96
CA THR A 150 -0.52 -1.78 12.53
C THR A 150 0.86 -1.98 11.90
N LEU A 151 1.31 -3.22 11.77
CA LEU A 151 2.54 -3.58 11.08
C LEU A 151 2.52 -3.15 9.61
N MET A 152 1.38 -3.34 8.93
CA MET A 152 1.16 -2.90 7.56
C MET A 152 1.28 -1.38 7.43
N ILE A 153 0.72 -0.59 8.35
CA ILE A 153 0.87 0.88 8.37
C ILE A 153 2.36 1.26 8.42
N PHE A 154 3.12 0.71 9.37
CA PHE A 154 4.54 1.02 9.48
C PHE A 154 5.33 0.54 8.27
N ALA A 155 5.00 -0.61 7.69
CA ALA A 155 5.61 -1.10 6.46
C ALA A 155 5.28 -0.19 5.26
N ASN A 156 4.03 0.27 5.13
CA ASN A 156 3.63 1.24 4.11
C ASN A 156 4.43 2.53 4.23
N ILE A 157 4.59 3.07 5.45
CA ILE A 157 5.44 4.23 5.69
C ILE A 157 6.87 3.88 5.26
N PHE A 158 7.48 2.85 5.83
CA PHE A 158 8.87 2.49 5.55
C PHE A 158 9.17 2.34 4.06
N PHE A 159 8.39 1.55 3.32
CA PHE A 159 8.63 1.29 1.90
C PHE A 159 8.17 2.43 0.98
N SER A 160 7.34 3.37 1.43
CA SER A 160 6.98 4.56 0.62
C SER A 160 7.99 5.71 0.74
N TYR A 161 9.09 5.53 1.49
CA TYR A 161 10.13 6.55 1.67
C TYR A 161 10.59 7.18 0.35
N TYR A 162 10.74 6.37 -0.71
CA TYR A 162 11.23 6.85 -2.00
C TYR A 162 10.36 7.94 -2.64
N ALA A 163 9.06 7.91 -2.40
CA ALA A 163 8.06 8.75 -3.07
C ALA A 163 7.96 10.14 -2.43
N PHE A 164 8.26 10.26 -1.13
CA PHE A 164 8.01 11.49 -0.36
C PHE A 164 9.28 12.11 0.23
N MET A 165 10.27 11.29 0.60
CA MET A 165 11.40 11.74 1.40
C MET A 165 12.65 12.05 0.56
N LYS A 166 13.37 13.10 0.96
CA LYS A 166 14.66 13.50 0.35
C LYS A 166 15.86 12.86 1.08
N LYS A 167 17.06 12.96 0.50
CA LYS A 167 18.31 12.47 1.11
C LYS A 167 18.57 13.28 2.38
N GLY A 168 18.81 12.59 3.50
CA GLY A 168 19.08 13.21 4.80
C GLY A 168 18.20 12.70 5.95
N SER A 169 17.00 12.19 5.67
CA SER A 169 16.07 11.64 6.67
C SER A 169 16.27 10.14 6.95
N GLN A 170 17.52 9.67 6.97
CA GLN A 170 17.83 8.24 7.22
C GLN A 170 17.43 7.82 8.64
N PHE A 171 17.53 8.74 9.61
CA PHE A 171 17.16 8.47 10.99
C PHE A 171 15.68 8.06 11.13
N SER A 172 14.76 8.70 10.41
CA SER A 172 13.34 8.32 10.46
C SER A 172 13.09 6.92 9.90
N MET A 173 13.83 6.49 8.86
CA MET A 173 13.73 5.10 8.39
C MET A 173 14.21 4.11 9.45
N ILE A 174 15.29 4.42 10.17
CA ILE A 174 15.81 3.56 11.25
C ILE A 174 14.79 3.44 12.38
N VAL A 175 14.19 4.56 12.81
CA VAL A 175 13.15 4.55 13.86
C VAL A 175 11.96 3.68 13.44
N ILE A 176 11.46 3.82 12.22
CA ILE A 176 10.35 3.00 11.72
C ILE A 176 10.77 1.52 11.59
N CYS A 177 12.00 1.23 11.17
CA CYS A 177 12.54 -0.12 11.12
C CYS A 177 12.52 -0.80 12.49
N VAL A 178 12.95 -0.08 13.54
CA VAL A 178 12.91 -0.59 14.92
C VAL A 178 11.46 -0.86 15.35
N LEU A 179 10.53 0.04 15.05
CA LEU A 179 9.10 -0.17 15.36
C LEU A 179 8.52 -1.40 14.64
N ILE A 180 8.88 -1.61 13.36
CA ILE A 180 8.51 -2.81 12.60
C ILE A 180 9.04 -4.07 13.29
N LEU A 181 10.32 -4.10 13.67
CA LEU A 181 10.93 -5.25 14.32
C LEU A 181 10.30 -5.54 15.70
N LEU A 182 9.99 -4.52 16.48
CA LEU A 182 9.28 -4.67 17.76
C LEU A 182 7.88 -5.26 17.57
N LEU A 183 7.13 -4.81 16.55
CA LEU A 183 5.84 -5.39 16.21
C LEU A 183 5.96 -6.84 15.74
N CYS A 184 6.98 -7.16 14.93
CA CYS A 184 7.26 -8.54 14.51
C CYS A 184 7.59 -9.46 15.70
N LEU A 185 8.35 -8.96 16.69
CA LEU A 185 8.62 -9.70 17.93
C LEU A 185 7.33 -9.92 18.74
N THR A 186 6.47 -8.91 18.82
CA THR A 186 5.19 -9.01 19.55
C THR A 186 4.21 -9.98 18.86
N LEU A 187 4.31 -10.13 17.53
CA LEU A 187 3.55 -11.11 16.75
C LEU A 187 4.12 -12.54 16.84
N GLU A 188 5.14 -12.77 17.67
CA GLU A 188 5.80 -14.07 17.86
C GLU A 188 6.28 -14.70 16.54
N ILE A 189 6.70 -13.88 15.58
CA ILE A 189 7.24 -14.35 14.30
C ILE A 189 8.49 -15.19 14.57
N SER A 190 8.58 -16.35 13.90
CA SER A 190 9.68 -17.29 14.11
C SER A 190 11.05 -16.65 13.87
N PHE A 191 12.06 -17.08 14.63
CA PHE A 191 13.40 -16.50 14.57
C PHE A 191 13.99 -16.46 13.15
N PHE A 192 13.79 -17.54 12.37
CA PHE A 192 14.25 -17.59 10.98
C PHE A 192 13.58 -16.53 10.09
N LYS A 193 12.25 -16.37 10.21
CA LYS A 193 11.51 -15.33 9.47
C LYS A 193 11.94 -13.93 9.90
N LEU A 194 12.18 -13.72 11.20
CA LEU A 194 12.65 -12.44 11.73
C LEU A 194 14.04 -12.08 11.17
N LEU A 195 14.94 -13.04 11.02
CA LEU A 195 16.24 -12.85 10.38
C LEU A 195 16.07 -12.42 8.91
N LEU A 196 15.21 -13.10 8.14
CA LEU A 196 14.92 -12.74 6.75
C LEU A 196 14.30 -11.33 6.63
N ILE A 197 13.34 -11.00 7.50
CA ILE A 197 12.74 -9.66 7.59
C ILE A 197 13.82 -8.61 7.84
N THR A 198 14.71 -8.86 8.80
CA THR A 198 15.81 -7.93 9.14
C THR A 198 16.73 -7.71 7.95
N ILE A 199 17.07 -8.77 7.19
CA ILE A 199 17.86 -8.66 5.96
C ILE A 199 17.15 -7.78 4.92
N VAL A 200 15.85 -7.97 4.70
CA VAL A 200 15.08 -7.18 3.73
C VAL A 200 15.05 -5.69 4.13
N LEU A 201 14.80 -5.39 5.42
CA LEU A 201 14.77 -4.03 5.92
C LEU A 201 16.14 -3.36 5.84
N ALA A 202 17.21 -4.05 6.24
CA ALA A 202 18.58 -3.55 6.17
C ALA A 202 19.02 -3.30 4.72
N PHE A 203 18.70 -4.23 3.82
CA PHE A 203 18.93 -4.06 2.38
C PHE A 203 18.24 -2.81 1.84
N TYR A 204 16.97 -2.58 2.19
CA TYR A 204 16.23 -1.43 1.70
C TYR A 204 16.80 -0.10 2.22
N ILE A 205 17.19 -0.03 3.51
CA ILE A 205 17.85 1.16 4.09
C ILE A 205 19.16 1.44 3.34
N PHE A 206 20.00 0.41 3.18
CA PHE A 206 21.28 0.54 2.48
C PHE A 206 21.08 1.00 1.03
N PHE A 207 20.13 0.41 0.32
CA PHE A 207 19.79 0.78 -1.05
C PHE A 207 19.37 2.25 -1.15
N GLU A 208 18.45 2.71 -0.30
CA GLU A 208 17.98 4.11 -0.29
C GLU A 208 19.10 5.10 0.07
N SER A 209 20.08 4.68 0.89
CA SER A 209 21.24 5.52 1.23
C SER A 209 22.17 5.76 0.03
N LYS A 210 22.33 4.78 -0.86
CA LYS A 210 23.31 4.82 -1.96
C LYS A 210 22.72 5.30 -3.29
N VAL A 211 21.46 4.98 -3.58
CA VAL A 211 20.88 5.25 -4.91
C VAL A 211 20.67 6.74 -5.17
N ASN A 212 20.82 7.13 -6.43
CA ASN A 212 20.52 8.49 -6.88
C ASN A 212 19.01 8.74 -6.83
N GLN A 213 18.60 9.82 -6.16
CA GLN A 213 17.18 10.18 -6.00
C GLN A 213 16.46 10.41 -7.32
N ARG A 214 17.21 10.81 -8.37
CA ARG A 214 16.66 11.02 -9.71
C ARG A 214 16.18 9.72 -10.36
N ASN A 215 16.65 8.56 -9.91
CA ASN A 215 16.25 7.27 -10.46
C ASN A 215 14.98 6.75 -9.76
N HIS A 216 13.88 7.47 -9.92
CA HIS A 216 12.61 7.20 -9.26
C HIS A 216 12.10 5.78 -9.55
N GLU A 217 12.09 5.37 -10.82
CA GLU A 217 11.57 4.07 -11.24
C GLU A 217 12.31 2.90 -10.59
N LYS A 218 13.64 2.98 -10.51
CA LYS A 218 14.44 1.94 -9.83
C LYS A 218 14.12 1.88 -8.34
N ARG A 219 13.98 3.03 -7.68
CA ARG A 219 13.64 3.09 -6.25
C ARG A 219 12.25 2.53 -5.96
N ALA A 220 11.27 2.90 -6.77
CA ALA A 220 9.90 2.40 -6.68
C ALA A 220 9.84 0.87 -6.87
N ASN A 221 10.55 0.33 -7.86
CA ASN A 221 10.54 -1.12 -8.11
C ASN A 221 11.23 -1.90 -6.97
N VAL A 222 12.38 -1.43 -6.48
CA VAL A 222 13.07 -2.08 -5.36
C VAL A 222 12.24 -2.01 -4.09
N SER A 223 11.63 -0.84 -3.79
CA SER A 223 10.68 -0.69 -2.69
C SER A 223 9.56 -1.72 -2.77
N ARG A 224 8.88 -1.86 -3.93
CA ARG A 224 7.79 -2.83 -4.08
C ARG A 224 8.23 -4.27 -3.93
N ILE A 225 9.37 -4.65 -4.50
CA ILE A 225 9.90 -6.01 -4.36
C ILE A 225 10.25 -6.29 -2.90
N SER A 226 10.94 -5.37 -2.22
CA SER A 226 11.28 -5.51 -0.81
C SER A 226 10.03 -5.57 0.06
N PHE A 227 9.00 -4.78 -0.23
CA PHE A 227 7.74 -4.82 0.51
C PHE A 227 6.99 -6.14 0.29
N LEU A 228 6.96 -6.65 -0.93
CA LEU A 228 6.33 -7.93 -1.23
C LEU A 228 7.07 -9.09 -0.52
N LEU A 229 8.40 -9.11 -0.55
CA LEU A 229 9.21 -10.08 0.20
C LEU A 229 8.98 -9.98 1.71
N PHE A 230 8.98 -8.76 2.25
CA PHE A 230 8.66 -8.51 3.66
C PHE A 230 7.29 -9.08 4.03
N SER A 231 6.27 -8.78 3.21
CA SER A 231 4.89 -9.24 3.45
C SER A 231 4.79 -10.77 3.41
N MET A 232 5.51 -11.42 2.48
CA MET A 232 5.59 -12.87 2.42
C MET A 232 6.23 -13.46 3.67
N PHE A 233 7.38 -12.94 4.13
CA PHE A 233 8.04 -13.48 5.33
C PHE A 233 7.28 -13.22 6.63
N VAL A 234 6.47 -12.17 6.68
CA VAL A 234 5.62 -11.88 7.83
C VAL A 234 4.42 -12.83 7.89
N VAL A 235 3.76 -13.09 6.75
CA VAL A 235 2.46 -13.76 6.70
C VAL A 235 2.54 -15.26 6.40
N LEU A 236 3.45 -15.69 5.52
CA LEU A 236 3.63 -17.10 5.11
C LEU A 236 4.70 -17.75 5.98
#